data_AF-A0A949CMT1-F1
#
_entry.id   AF-A0A949CMT1-F1
#
_cell.length_a   1.000
_cell.length_b   1.000
_cell.length_c   1.000
_cell.angle_alpha   90.00
_cell.angle_beta   90.00
_cell.angle_gamma   90.00
#
_symmetry.space_group_name_H-M   'P 1'
#
loop_
_entity.id
_entity.type
_entity.pdbx_description
1 polymer ?
#
loop_
_entity_poly.entity_id
_entity_poly.type
_entity_poly.pdbx_seq_one_letter_code
_entity_poly.pdbx_strand_id
1 'polypeptide(L)'
;AKTGYCTYEDVALRAKVMHCFDEREGIWRYYGSYEDRVRHLRDWLDASRSQAARANALAMGGKHPILCKLIPELRDAWSFEGQIAFTAISVIRSPEAIHRSWTKSIYPDGSHWWPRGDRVNAVEDLIRSRDQYLATIPHLSIDFEQLRAEPRIEIERLSELLELSKERLDYAISLVRRI
;
A
#
# COMPACT_ATOMS: atom_id res chain seq x y z
N ALA A 1 1.29 2.33 -19.18
CA ALA A 1 -0.05 1.87 -19.57
C ALA A 1 -1.03 3.04 -19.39
N LYS A 2 -2.07 3.15 -20.24
CA LYS A 2 -3.27 4.00 -20.02
C LYS A 2 -4.17 3.44 -18.91
N THR A 3 -3.56 2.82 -17.91
CA THR A 3 -4.16 2.29 -16.70
C THR A 3 -3.30 2.90 -15.60
N GLY A 4 -3.89 3.79 -14.81
CA GLY A 4 -3.20 4.52 -13.75
C GLY A 4 -2.44 3.58 -12.82
N TYR A 5 -1.43 4.14 -12.14
CA TYR A 5 -0.43 3.50 -11.27
C TYR A 5 0.95 3.27 -11.89
N CYS A 6 1.87 4.19 -11.58
CA CYS A 6 3.31 4.12 -11.88
C CYS A 6 4.17 4.14 -10.60
N THR A 7 3.64 3.65 -9.47
CA THR A 7 4.49 3.28 -8.34
C THR A 7 4.96 1.84 -8.53
N TYR A 8 6.12 1.46 -7.99
CA TYR A 8 6.54 0.05 -7.93
C TYR A 8 5.43 -0.76 -7.27
N GLU A 9 4.61 -1.43 -8.07
CA GLU A 9 3.55 -2.33 -7.63
C GLU A 9 4.00 -3.74 -7.92
N ASP A 10 3.94 -4.58 -6.89
CA ASP A 10 4.05 -6.01 -7.06
C ASP A 10 2.87 -6.47 -7.94
N VAL A 11 3.19 -6.92 -9.16
CA VAL A 11 2.20 -7.35 -10.16
C VAL A 11 1.38 -8.53 -9.64
N ALA A 12 1.98 -9.43 -8.85
CA ALA A 12 1.27 -10.55 -8.25
C ALA A 12 0.30 -10.07 -7.17
N LEU A 13 0.71 -9.12 -6.32
CA LEU A 13 -0.18 -8.50 -5.35
C LEU A 13 -1.36 -7.80 -6.04
N ARG A 14 -1.07 -7.00 -7.08
CA ARG A 14 -2.10 -6.31 -7.86
C ARG A 14 -3.13 -7.30 -8.41
N ALA A 15 -2.68 -8.41 -8.99
CA ALA A 15 -3.59 -9.44 -9.51
C ALA A 15 -4.52 -9.98 -8.42
N LYS A 16 -4.00 -10.29 -7.22
CA LYS A 16 -4.83 -10.76 -6.10
C LYS A 16 -5.79 -9.68 -5.59
N VAL A 17 -5.33 -8.43 -5.48
CA VAL A 17 -6.19 -7.30 -5.08
C VAL A 17 -7.35 -7.11 -6.06
N MET A 18 -7.11 -7.25 -7.37
CA MET A 18 -8.15 -7.15 -8.39
C MET A 18 -9.18 -8.29 -8.34
N HIS A 19 -8.83 -9.46 -7.78
CA HIS A 19 -9.80 -10.51 -7.47
C HIS A 19 -10.62 -10.21 -6.20
N CYS A 20 -10.11 -9.33 -5.34
CA CYS A 20 -10.76 -8.98 -4.07
C CYS A 20 -11.64 -7.74 -4.15
N PHE A 21 -11.33 -6.79 -5.04
CA PHE A 21 -12.00 -5.50 -5.08
C PHE A 21 -12.07 -4.95 -6.50
N ASP A 22 -13.26 -4.50 -6.89
CA ASP A 22 -13.46 -3.77 -8.13
C ASP A 22 -13.13 -2.30 -7.91
N GLU A 23 -11.94 -1.89 -8.34
CA GLU A 23 -11.55 -0.49 -8.24
C GLU A 23 -12.14 0.37 -9.35
N ARG A 24 -12.94 -0.12 -10.32
CA ARG A 24 -13.48 0.67 -11.45
C ARG A 24 -14.45 1.77 -11.01
N GLU A 25 -14.49 2.85 -11.79
CA GLU A 25 -15.37 4.01 -11.56
C GLU A 25 -16.84 3.58 -11.62
N GLY A 26 -17.61 4.01 -10.62
CA GLY A 26 -19.02 3.67 -10.48
C GLY A 26 -19.32 2.26 -9.95
N ILE A 27 -18.32 1.40 -9.73
CA ILE A 27 -18.53 0.04 -9.18
C ILE A 27 -18.02 -0.10 -7.74
N TRP A 28 -16.80 0.37 -7.46
CA TRP A 28 -16.16 0.51 -6.13
C TRP A 28 -16.69 -0.44 -5.03
N ARG A 29 -16.45 -1.75 -5.16
CA ARG A 29 -17.01 -2.76 -4.24
C ARG A 29 -16.12 -3.99 -4.11
N TYR A 30 -16.30 -4.74 -3.02
CA TYR A 30 -15.67 -6.04 -2.83
C TYR A 30 -16.17 -7.08 -3.84
N TYR A 31 -15.28 -7.98 -4.23
CA TYR A 31 -15.57 -9.18 -5.01
C TYR A 31 -15.47 -10.44 -4.13
N GLY A 32 -16.27 -11.45 -4.48
CA GLY A 32 -16.30 -12.74 -3.78
C GLY A 32 -16.78 -12.66 -2.33
N SER A 33 -16.77 -13.81 -1.64
CA SER A 33 -16.99 -13.82 -0.19
C SER A 33 -15.77 -13.27 0.56
N TYR A 34 -15.91 -13.02 1.86
CA TYR A 34 -14.78 -12.65 2.71
C TYR A 34 -13.67 -13.72 2.68
N GLU A 35 -14.06 -14.98 2.77
CA GLU A 35 -13.17 -16.15 2.76
C GLU A 35 -12.43 -16.28 1.43
N ASP A 36 -13.09 -15.99 0.31
CA ASP A 36 -12.45 -15.98 -1.01
C ASP A 36 -11.36 -14.91 -1.09
N ARG A 37 -11.61 -13.71 -0.54
CA ARG A 37 -10.62 -12.62 -0.51
C ARG A 37 -9.43 -12.96 0.39
N VAL A 38 -9.69 -13.54 1.57
CA VAL A 38 -8.64 -14.06 2.47
C VAL A 38 -7.78 -15.09 1.73
N ARG A 39 -8.40 -16.04 1.02
CA ARG A 39 -7.68 -17.06 0.24
C ARG A 39 -6.78 -16.43 -0.84
N HIS A 40 -7.29 -15.46 -1.60
CA HIS A 40 -6.49 -14.77 -2.62
C HIS A 40 -5.27 -14.05 -2.03
N LEU A 41 -5.44 -13.37 -0.90
CA LEU A 41 -4.33 -12.69 -0.22
C LEU A 41 -3.33 -13.68 0.38
N ARG A 42 -3.80 -14.81 0.92
CA ARG A 42 -2.95 -15.88 1.44
C ARG A 42 -2.13 -16.56 0.34
N ASP A 43 -2.70 -16.76 -0.86
CA ASP A 43 -1.94 -17.28 -2.00
C ASP A 43 -0.73 -16.38 -2.33
N TRP A 44 -0.92 -15.05 -2.33
CA TRP A 44 0.18 -14.11 -2.55
C TRP A 44 1.20 -14.16 -1.42
N LEU A 45 0.73 -14.27 -0.17
CA LEU A 45 1.58 -14.41 1.00
C LEU A 45 2.49 -15.64 0.87
N ASP A 46 1.93 -16.81 0.60
CA ASP A 46 2.68 -18.07 0.52
C ASP A 46 3.71 -18.06 -0.63
N ALA A 47 3.33 -17.48 -1.77
CA ALA A 47 4.24 -17.26 -2.89
C ALA A 47 5.39 -16.30 -2.52
N SER A 48 5.06 -15.18 -1.86
CA SER A 48 6.03 -14.17 -1.42
C SER A 48 7.01 -14.73 -0.39
N ARG A 49 6.51 -15.54 0.57
CA ARG A 49 7.36 -16.26 1.55
C ARG A 49 8.36 -17.17 0.86
N SER A 50 7.88 -17.94 -0.11
CA SER A 50 8.73 -18.86 -0.87
C SER A 50 9.80 -18.10 -1.66
N GLN A 51 9.47 -16.95 -2.23
CA GLN A 51 10.42 -16.11 -2.96
C GLN A 51 11.43 -15.46 -2.00
N ALA A 52 10.99 -14.92 -0.87
CA ALA A 52 11.84 -14.32 0.14
C ALA A 52 12.86 -15.33 0.69
N ALA A 53 12.42 -16.56 0.98
CA ALA A 53 13.29 -17.64 1.42
C ALA A 53 14.37 -17.98 0.37
N ARG A 54 14.01 -18.08 -0.92
CA ARG A 54 14.99 -18.32 -2.00
C ARG A 54 15.98 -17.17 -2.18
N ALA A 55 15.53 -15.95 -1.93
CA ALA A 55 16.37 -14.75 -2.02
C ALA A 55 17.18 -14.48 -0.73
N ASN A 56 17.03 -15.32 0.30
CA ASN A 56 17.58 -15.09 1.65
C ASN A 56 17.24 -13.68 2.19
N ALA A 57 16.00 -13.23 1.92
CA ALA A 57 15.53 -11.91 2.34
C ALA A 57 15.06 -11.95 3.81
N LEU A 58 15.40 -10.91 4.57
CA LEU A 58 14.99 -10.76 5.98
C LEU A 58 13.48 -10.52 6.12
N ALA A 59 12.87 -9.87 5.14
CA ALA A 59 11.45 -9.52 5.16
C ALA A 59 10.88 -9.47 3.74
N MET A 60 9.56 -9.53 3.65
CA MET A 60 8.78 -9.30 2.44
C MET A 60 7.72 -8.23 2.72
N GLY A 61 7.33 -7.50 1.69
CA GLY A 61 6.33 -6.45 1.82
C GLY A 61 5.67 -6.16 0.48
N GLY A 62 4.46 -5.62 0.56
CA GLY A 62 3.65 -5.27 -0.60
C GLY A 62 2.92 -3.96 -0.36
N LYS A 63 2.66 -3.22 -1.44
CA LYS A 63 1.92 -1.96 -1.41
C LYS A 63 0.88 -1.98 -2.52
N HIS A 64 -0.36 -1.71 -2.17
CA HIS A 64 -1.42 -1.33 -3.10
C HIS A 64 -2.43 -0.46 -2.33
N PRO A 65 -2.92 0.68 -2.86
CA PRO A 65 -3.81 1.57 -2.10
C PRO A 65 -5.10 0.88 -1.62
N ILE A 66 -5.67 0.01 -2.46
CA ILE A 66 -6.86 -0.80 -2.12
C ILE A 66 -6.65 -1.72 -0.90
N LEU A 67 -5.41 -1.99 -0.48
CA LEU A 67 -5.19 -2.72 0.78
C LEU A 67 -5.83 -2.02 1.98
N CYS A 68 -6.06 -0.69 1.92
CA CYS A 68 -6.82 0.03 2.95
C CYS A 68 -8.25 -0.50 3.13
N LYS A 69 -8.84 -1.09 2.09
CA LYS A 69 -10.16 -1.76 2.14
C LYS A 69 -10.06 -3.20 2.63
N LEU A 70 -8.88 -3.82 2.54
CA LEU A 70 -8.68 -5.26 2.73
C LEU A 70 -7.87 -5.57 4.01
N ILE A 71 -7.74 -4.62 4.95
CA ILE A 71 -7.01 -4.83 6.20
C ILE A 71 -7.58 -6.01 7.02
N PRO A 72 -8.90 -6.19 7.17
CA PRO A 72 -9.45 -7.36 7.86
C PRO A 72 -9.03 -8.68 7.19
N GLU A 73 -9.15 -8.76 5.87
CA GLU A 73 -8.76 -9.95 5.11
C GLU A 73 -7.25 -10.20 5.16
N LEU A 74 -6.44 -9.14 5.13
CA LEU A 74 -4.98 -9.22 5.32
C LEU A 74 -4.65 -9.78 6.70
N ARG A 75 -5.32 -9.30 7.75
CA ARG A 75 -5.13 -9.79 9.12
C ARG A 75 -5.38 -11.28 9.20
N ASP A 76 -6.48 -11.76 8.63
CA ASP A 76 -6.82 -13.17 8.69
C ASP A 76 -5.93 -14.01 7.75
N ALA A 77 -5.49 -13.46 6.61
CA ALA A 77 -4.53 -14.10 5.72
C ALA A 77 -3.15 -14.29 6.37
N TRP A 78 -2.70 -13.31 7.17
CA TRP A 78 -1.44 -13.28 7.91
C TRP A 78 -1.52 -13.79 9.35
N SER A 79 -2.68 -14.28 9.78
CA SER A 79 -2.82 -14.89 11.10
C SER A 79 -2.30 -16.32 11.07
N PHE A 80 -1.26 -16.61 11.84
CA PHE A 80 -0.74 -17.95 12.05
C PHE A 80 -0.85 -18.28 13.54
N GLU A 81 -1.53 -19.39 13.89
CA GLU A 81 -1.74 -19.82 15.28
C GLU A 81 -2.35 -18.73 16.19
N GLY A 82 -3.20 -17.86 15.62
CA GLY A 82 -3.87 -16.79 16.36
C GLY A 82 -3.02 -15.53 16.57
N GLN A 83 -1.81 -15.47 16.03
CA GLN A 83 -0.97 -14.26 16.05
C GLN A 83 -0.91 -13.60 14.68
N ILE A 84 -1.08 -12.27 14.67
CA ILE A 84 -0.95 -11.44 13.47
C ILE A 84 0.54 -11.30 13.16
N ALA A 85 0.99 -11.87 12.05
CA ALA A 85 2.41 -11.91 11.70
C ALA A 85 2.85 -10.80 10.73
N PHE A 86 2.16 -9.65 10.70
CA PHE A 86 2.54 -8.52 9.82
C PHE A 86 2.53 -7.19 10.56
N THR A 87 3.37 -6.26 10.06
CA THR A 87 3.36 -4.86 10.47
C THR A 87 2.70 -4.02 9.38
N ALA A 88 1.58 -3.37 9.69
CA ALA A 88 1.00 -2.39 8.80
C ALA A 88 1.82 -1.08 8.83
N ILE A 89 2.07 -0.51 7.65
CA ILE A 89 2.74 0.79 7.51
C ILE A 89 1.79 1.72 6.78
N SER A 90 1.40 2.82 7.43
CA SER A 90 0.52 3.84 6.87
C SER A 90 1.29 5.11 6.54
N VAL A 91 1.02 5.68 5.36
CA VAL A 91 1.50 7.01 4.99
C VAL A 91 0.37 8.00 5.24
N ILE A 92 0.63 8.96 6.11
CA ILE A 92 -0.31 10.02 6.49
C ILE A 92 -0.05 11.24 5.64
N ARG A 93 -1.10 11.73 4.99
CA ARG A 93 -1.10 12.93 4.16
C ARG A 93 -2.50 13.52 4.17
N SER A 94 -2.61 14.85 4.24
CA SER A 94 -3.93 15.49 4.27
C SER A 94 -4.69 15.27 2.96
N PRO A 95 -6.02 15.06 3.00
CA PRO A 95 -6.84 14.93 1.79
C PRO A 95 -6.61 16.08 0.81
N GLU A 96 -6.50 17.31 1.30
CA GLU A 96 -6.28 18.49 0.47
C GLU A 96 -4.93 18.42 -0.26
N ALA A 97 -3.88 17.97 0.40
CA ALA A 97 -2.57 17.80 -0.24
C ALA A 97 -2.59 16.68 -1.28
N ILE A 98 -3.31 15.58 -1.02
CA ILE A 98 -3.50 14.49 -1.98
C ILE A 98 -4.23 15.01 -3.23
N HIS A 99 -5.36 15.70 -3.06
CA HIS A 99 -6.13 16.26 -4.17
C HIS A 99 -5.31 17.27 -4.99
N ARG A 100 -4.58 18.19 -4.32
CA ARG A 100 -3.66 19.12 -5.01
C ARG A 100 -2.59 18.39 -5.81
N SER A 101 -2.00 17.33 -5.24
CA SER A 101 -1.00 16.51 -5.91
C SER A 101 -1.55 15.94 -7.22
N TRP A 102 -2.76 15.39 -7.19
CA TRP A 102 -3.38 14.80 -8.39
C TRP A 102 -3.77 15.79 -9.46
N THR A 103 -4.28 16.96 -9.07
CA THR A 103 -4.57 18.02 -10.05
C THR A 103 -3.30 18.40 -10.82
N LYS A 104 -2.13 18.36 -10.18
CA LYS A 104 -0.84 18.62 -10.81
C LYS A 104 -0.25 17.43 -11.56
N SER A 105 -0.65 16.20 -11.24
CA SER A 105 -0.21 14.98 -11.91
C SER A 105 -0.95 14.80 -13.24
N ILE A 106 -0.45 15.50 -14.27
CA ILE A 106 -0.95 15.48 -15.64
C ILE A 106 0.15 14.92 -16.54
N TYR A 107 -0.20 14.00 -17.44
CA TYR A 107 0.69 13.50 -18.48
C TYR A 107 1.03 14.62 -19.49
N PRO A 108 2.10 14.49 -20.29
CA PRO A 108 2.44 15.47 -21.32
C PRO A 108 1.32 15.73 -22.34
N ASP A 109 0.39 14.79 -22.51
CA ASP A 109 -0.77 14.91 -23.39
C ASP A 109 -1.96 15.66 -22.77
N GLY A 110 -1.79 16.21 -21.56
CA GLY A 110 -2.83 16.95 -20.84
C GLY A 110 -3.84 16.09 -20.08
N SER A 111 -3.73 14.75 -20.17
CA SER A 111 -4.62 13.85 -19.43
C SER A 111 -4.16 13.67 -17.98
N HIS A 112 -5.10 13.56 -17.05
CA HIS A 112 -4.76 13.28 -15.65
C HIS A 112 -4.17 11.86 -15.50
N TRP A 113 -3.19 11.73 -14.59
CA TRP A 113 -2.54 10.45 -14.32
C TRP A 113 -3.52 9.34 -13.88
N TRP A 114 -4.59 9.74 -13.20
CA TRP A 114 -5.71 8.91 -12.76
C TRP A 114 -7.03 9.62 -13.12
N PRO A 115 -7.55 9.40 -14.34
CA PRO A 115 -8.64 10.19 -14.90
C PRO A 115 -10.01 9.64 -14.46
N ARG A 116 -10.31 9.76 -13.16
CA ARG A 116 -11.59 9.36 -12.58
C ARG A 116 -12.42 10.54 -12.10
N GLY A 117 -13.72 10.51 -12.35
CA GLY A 117 -14.69 11.49 -11.84
C GLY A 117 -14.96 11.34 -10.34
N ASP A 118 -14.96 10.11 -9.82
CA ASP A 118 -15.24 9.77 -8.42
C ASP A 118 -14.03 9.89 -7.47
N ARG A 119 -12.91 10.46 -7.93
CA ARG A 119 -11.62 10.43 -7.21
C ARG A 119 -11.64 11.00 -5.79
N VAL A 120 -12.46 12.01 -5.51
CA VAL A 120 -12.56 12.59 -4.15
C VAL A 120 -13.15 11.54 -3.21
N ASN A 121 -14.32 11.02 -3.58
CA ASN A 121 -15.04 10.00 -2.82
C ASN A 121 -14.21 8.72 -2.63
N ALA A 122 -13.53 8.25 -3.68
CA ALA A 122 -12.68 7.05 -3.60
C ALA A 122 -11.58 7.20 -2.54
N VAL A 123 -11.10 8.41 -2.32
CA VAL A 123 -9.88 8.67 -1.54
C VAL A 123 -10.21 8.95 -0.10
N GLU A 124 -11.26 9.72 0.12
CA GLU A 124 -11.90 9.81 1.42
C GLU A 124 -12.32 8.42 1.92
N ASP A 125 -12.87 7.56 1.04
CA ASP A 125 -13.24 6.19 1.41
C ASP A 125 -12.02 5.32 1.76
N LEU A 126 -10.92 5.42 1.01
CA LEU A 126 -9.67 4.73 1.34
C LEU A 126 -9.09 5.19 2.68
N ILE A 127 -9.03 6.51 2.92
CA ILE A 127 -8.54 7.10 4.16
C ILE A 127 -9.40 6.65 5.34
N ARG A 128 -10.73 6.76 5.22
CA ARG A 128 -11.67 6.33 6.25
C ARG A 128 -11.51 4.84 6.57
N SER A 129 -11.41 3.99 5.54
CA SER A 129 -11.26 2.54 5.73
C SER A 129 -9.93 2.19 6.39
N ARG A 130 -8.84 2.84 5.95
CA ARG A 130 -7.52 2.72 6.58
C ARG A 130 -7.61 3.06 8.06
N ASP A 131 -8.13 4.24 8.40
CA ASP A 131 -8.13 4.73 9.78
C ASP A 131 -9.03 3.87 10.68
N GLN A 132 -10.20 3.46 10.17
CA GLN A 132 -11.11 2.55 10.86
C GLN A 132 -10.44 1.21 11.19
N TYR A 133 -9.77 0.58 10.22
CA TYR A 133 -9.21 -0.76 10.43
C TYR A 133 -7.86 -0.73 11.14
N LEU A 134 -6.99 0.25 10.86
CA LEU A 134 -5.71 0.40 11.56
C LEU A 134 -5.89 0.75 13.04
N ALA A 135 -7.02 1.33 13.45
CA ALA A 135 -7.34 1.50 14.87
C ALA A 135 -7.46 0.15 15.63
N THR A 136 -7.58 -0.98 14.92
CA THR A 136 -7.76 -2.31 15.50
C THR A 136 -6.50 -3.18 15.48
N ILE A 137 -5.41 -2.71 14.87
CA ILE A 137 -4.15 -3.47 14.74
C ILE A 137 -2.92 -2.59 15.02
N PRO A 138 -1.82 -3.17 15.52
CA PRO A 138 -0.54 -2.47 15.58
C PRO A 138 -0.10 -2.01 14.19
N HIS A 139 0.31 -0.75 14.07
CA HIS A 139 0.81 -0.19 12.82
C HIS A 139 1.83 0.92 13.08
N LEU A 140 2.68 1.16 12.07
CA LEU A 140 3.62 2.28 12.03
C LEU A 140 3.07 3.35 11.09
N SER A 141 3.08 4.60 11.53
CA SER A 141 2.72 5.74 10.70
C SER A 141 3.95 6.50 10.21
N ILE A 142 3.85 7.01 9.00
CA ILE A 142 4.85 7.86 8.34
C ILE A 142 4.15 9.14 7.93
N ASP A 143 4.60 10.29 8.43
CA ASP A 143 4.15 11.58 7.92
C ASP A 143 4.79 11.83 6.55
N PHE A 144 3.98 12.07 5.53
CA PHE A 144 4.45 12.25 4.17
C PHE A 144 5.29 13.52 4.00
N GLU A 145 4.95 14.62 4.67
CA GLU A 145 5.68 15.88 4.54
C GLU A 145 7.02 15.79 5.28
N GLN A 146 7.05 15.12 6.44
CA GLN A 146 8.30 14.81 7.14
C GLN A 146 9.21 13.89 6.33
N LEU A 147 8.65 12.83 5.72
CA LEU A 147 9.41 11.93 4.84
C LEU A 147 10.05 12.69 3.67
N ARG A 148 9.39 13.73 3.14
CA ARG A 148 9.96 14.56 2.07
C ARG A 148 11.02 15.54 2.56
N ALA A 149 10.80 16.16 3.72
CA ALA A 149 11.73 17.11 4.30
C ALA A 149 13.01 16.41 4.77
N GLU A 150 12.88 15.28 5.47
CA GLU A 150 13.96 14.57 6.14
C GLU A 150 13.92 13.06 5.84
N PRO A 151 14.07 12.64 4.57
CA PRO A 151 13.90 11.24 4.16
C PRO A 151 14.86 10.28 4.86
N ARG A 152 16.08 10.73 5.18
CA ARG A 152 17.06 9.91 5.90
C ARG A 152 16.55 9.54 7.29
N ILE A 153 16.07 10.53 8.04
CA ILE A 153 15.60 10.36 9.42
C ILE A 153 14.41 9.40 9.46
N GLU A 154 13.42 9.61 8.59
CA GLU A 154 12.23 8.75 8.56
C GLU A 154 12.53 7.32 8.12
N ILE A 155 13.39 7.13 7.10
CA ILE A 155 13.72 5.78 6.61
C ILE A 155 14.63 5.04 7.62
N GLU A 156 15.57 5.72 8.28
CA GLU A 156 16.40 5.13 9.34
C GLU A 156 15.52 4.69 10.52
N ARG A 157 14.61 5.55 10.99
CA ARG A 157 13.63 5.23 12.04
C ARG A 157 12.81 3.99 11.70
N LEU A 158 12.27 3.90 10.48
CA LEU A 158 11.49 2.74 10.05
C LEU A 158 12.33 1.48 9.96
N SER A 159 13.57 1.59 9.48
CA SER A 159 14.48 0.45 9.37
C SER A 159 14.81 -0.12 10.75
N GLU A 160 14.99 0.75 11.76
CA GLU A 160 15.22 0.33 13.15
C GLU A 160 13.99 -0.36 13.75
N LEU A 161 12.80 0.24 13.60
CA LEU A 161 11.55 -0.31 14.11
C LEU A 161 11.17 -1.67 13.48
N LEU A 162 11.64 -1.91 12.26
CA LEU A 162 11.38 -3.14 11.50
C LEU A 162 12.59 -4.10 11.48
N GLU A 163 13.66 -3.77 12.18
CA GLU A 163 14.91 -4.54 12.23
C GLU A 163 15.50 -4.86 10.82
N LEU A 164 15.36 -3.91 9.89
CA LEU A 164 15.84 -4.03 8.51
C LEU A 164 17.28 -3.53 8.35
N SER A 165 18.04 -4.17 7.45
CA SER A 165 19.38 -3.73 7.07
C SER A 165 19.36 -2.34 6.42
N LYS A 166 20.35 -1.51 6.78
CA LYS A 166 20.56 -0.16 6.23
C LYS A 166 21.41 -0.14 4.96
N GLU A 167 21.81 -1.30 4.41
CA GLU A 167 22.67 -1.39 3.22
C GLU A 167 22.14 -0.63 1.99
N ARG A 168 20.81 -0.58 1.83
CA ARG A 168 20.15 0.09 0.69
C ARG A 168 19.54 1.45 1.06
N LEU A 169 19.93 2.01 2.20
CA LEU A 169 19.34 3.25 2.71
C LEU A 169 19.51 4.42 1.73
N ASP A 170 20.70 4.62 1.17
CA ASP A 170 20.95 5.71 0.22
C ASP A 170 20.12 5.56 -1.07
N TYR A 171 19.93 4.31 -1.52
CA TYR A 171 19.04 4.03 -2.63
C TYR A 171 17.59 4.39 -2.30
N ALA A 172 17.09 3.98 -1.12
CA ALA A 172 15.73 4.31 -0.68
C ALA A 172 15.51 5.83 -0.57
N ILE A 173 16.46 6.58 0.00
CA ILE A 173 16.44 8.04 0.08
C ILE A 173 16.38 8.67 -1.32
N SER A 174 17.15 8.12 -2.27
CA SER A 174 17.17 8.63 -3.65
C SER A 174 15.82 8.48 -4.36
N LEU A 175 15.00 7.49 -3.99
CA LEU A 175 13.66 7.29 -4.54
C LEU A 175 12.69 8.33 -4.00
N VAL A 176 12.76 8.68 -2.70
CA VAL A 176 11.90 9.71 -2.11
C VAL A 176 12.16 11.08 -2.73
N ARG A 177 13.42 11.43 -2.98
CA ARG A 177 13.81 12.71 -3.59
C ARG A 177 13.30 12.93 -5.01
N ARG A 178 12.78 11.88 -5.67
CA ARG A 178 12.18 11.96 -7.01
C ARG A 178 10.69 12.34 -6.98
N ILE A 179 10.08 12.45 -5.79
CA ILE A 179 8.64 12.66 -5.56
C ILE A 179 8.35 14.08 -5.05
#